data_AF-A0A940ERG8-F1
#
_entry.id   AF-A0A940ERG8-F1
#
_cell.length_a   1.000
_cell.length_b   1.000
_cell.length_c   1.000
_cell.angle_alpha   90.00
_cell.angle_beta   90.00
_cell.angle_gamma   90.00
#
_symmetry.space_group_name_H-M   'P 1'
#
loop_
_entity.id
_entity.type
_entity.pdbx_description
1 polymer ?
#
loop_
_entity_poly.entity_id
_entity_poly.type
_entity_poly.pdbx_seq_one_letter_code
_entity_poly.pdbx_strand_id
1 'polypeptide(L)'
;MKLSDFNTLSEAQAYSELKTKLISGSQMKIFVVGNGLYSYFKNHAGDLQAATYDELRGGEFNFINGHPSNVCAMLDAMIALSASEGNVTLLDGTQVKVSDALTNLKNAAIVYANGAHKPFESVTQEQFDQAKAALTPKSILASTNITTGDDTHYLINNGAREKHKVTITVSNASQYDDVFTVTALTKNNADDDYAVDSRIRGSIALKAGETAPITLTVNNSDLLRRVKYRVASKYDRDFTATAQTAVS
;
A
#
# COMPACT_ATOMS: atom_id res chain seq x y z
N MET A 1 -1.11 6.43 5.79
CA MET A 1 -0.41 6.76 4.52
C MET A 1 -0.02 5.48 3.78
N LYS A 2 0.31 5.49 2.49
CA LYS A 2 0.79 4.31 1.74
C LYS A 2 2.26 4.47 1.35
N LEU A 3 2.95 3.36 1.10
CA LEU A 3 4.37 3.35 0.78
C LEU A 3 4.73 4.16 -0.49
N SER A 4 3.81 4.19 -1.46
CA SER A 4 3.93 4.97 -2.68
C SER A 4 3.90 6.48 -2.49
N ASP A 5 3.43 6.96 -1.35
CA ASP A 5 3.19 8.39 -1.10
C ASP A 5 4.50 9.12 -0.72
N PHE A 6 5.58 8.40 -0.40
CA PHE A 6 6.87 8.94 0.02
C PHE A 6 7.82 9.10 -1.17
N ASN A 7 8.72 10.08 -1.17
CA ASN A 7 9.68 10.24 -2.28
C ASN A 7 10.85 9.28 -2.17
N THR A 8 11.22 8.90 -0.94
CA THR A 8 12.35 8.02 -0.65
C THR A 8 12.00 6.94 0.36
N LEU A 9 12.75 5.83 0.37
CA LEU A 9 12.62 4.77 1.38
C LEU A 9 12.89 5.32 2.79
N SER A 10 13.89 6.20 2.94
CA SER A 10 14.24 6.80 4.24
C SER A 10 13.08 7.61 4.82
N GLU A 11 12.40 8.40 4.00
CA GLU A 11 11.18 9.13 4.41
C GLU A 11 10.08 8.16 4.86
N ALA A 12 9.85 7.07 4.11
CA ALA A 12 8.87 6.07 4.46
C ALA A 12 9.20 5.37 5.79
N GLN A 13 10.46 4.96 6.00
CA GLN A 13 10.89 4.29 7.23
C GLN A 13 10.86 5.22 8.45
N ALA A 14 11.07 6.53 8.25
CA ALA A 14 10.96 7.54 9.29
C ALA A 14 9.50 7.89 9.64
N TYR A 15 8.55 7.56 8.76
CA TYR A 15 7.15 7.85 8.95
C TYR A 15 6.56 7.13 10.16
N SER A 16 5.86 7.89 10.99
CA SER A 16 5.22 7.39 12.20
C SER A 16 3.79 7.87 12.27
N GLU A 17 2.89 6.96 12.60
CA GLU A 17 1.49 7.25 12.88
C GLU A 17 1.26 7.12 14.38
N LEU A 18 0.63 8.14 14.98
CA LEU A 18 0.13 8.03 16.35
C LEU A 18 -1.04 7.04 16.34
N LYS A 19 -0.90 5.92 17.06
CA LYS A 19 -2.04 5.07 17.38
C LYS A 19 -2.75 5.72 18.55
N THR A 20 -3.91 6.30 18.29
CA THR A 20 -4.86 6.70 19.34
C THR A 20 -5.75 5.51 19.65
N LYS A 21 -5.52 4.85 20.79
CA LYS A 21 -6.27 3.66 21.19
C LYS A 21 -6.88 3.83 22.57
N LEU A 22 -8.16 3.49 22.69
CA LEU A 22 -8.77 3.22 23.98
C LEU A 22 -8.17 1.94 24.56
N ILE A 23 -8.01 1.91 25.88
CA ILE A 23 -7.52 0.75 26.62
C ILE A 23 -8.74 0.00 27.14
N SER A 24 -8.98 -1.21 26.67
CA SER A 24 -10.04 -2.06 27.22
C SER A 24 -9.74 -2.44 28.68
N GLY A 25 -10.78 -2.72 29.47
CA GLY A 25 -10.64 -3.17 30.85
C GLY A 25 -9.72 -4.39 31.00
N SER A 26 -9.71 -5.31 30.03
CA SER A 26 -8.78 -6.45 29.99
C SER A 26 -7.32 -6.01 29.84
N GLN A 27 -7.02 -5.08 28.93
CA GLN A 27 -5.67 -4.54 28.76
C GLN A 27 -5.22 -3.74 29.98
N MET A 28 -6.12 -2.94 30.56
CA MET A 28 -5.84 -2.19 31.78
C MET A 28 -5.55 -3.12 32.96
N LYS A 29 -6.28 -4.24 33.08
CA LYS A 29 -6.02 -5.27 34.09
C LYS A 29 -4.64 -5.88 33.96
N ILE A 30 -4.16 -6.12 32.74
CA ILE A 30 -2.78 -6.59 32.49
C ILE A 30 -1.78 -5.56 33.03
N PHE A 31 -1.97 -4.27 32.76
CA PHE A 31 -1.08 -3.23 33.29
C PHE A 31 -1.14 -3.13 34.81
N VAL A 32 -2.32 -3.22 35.41
CA VAL A 32 -2.51 -3.22 36.86
C VAL A 32 -1.80 -4.40 37.53
N VAL A 33 -1.93 -5.62 36.97
CA VAL A 33 -1.25 -6.81 37.48
C VAL A 33 0.27 -6.69 37.31
N GLY A 34 0.74 -6.24 36.15
CA GLY A 34 2.17 -6.06 35.87
C GLY A 34 2.84 -5.05 36.82
N ASN A 35 2.09 -4.08 37.34
CA ASN A 35 2.55 -3.10 38.31
C ASN A 35 2.24 -3.48 39.77
N GLY A 36 1.80 -4.71 40.06
CA GLY A 36 1.52 -5.18 41.43
C GLY A 36 0.29 -4.54 42.09
N LEU A 37 -0.52 -3.79 41.35
CA LEU A 37 -1.64 -3.00 41.88
C LEU A 37 -2.96 -3.76 41.95
N TYR A 38 -3.02 -5.03 41.54
CA TYR A 38 -4.29 -5.75 41.47
C TYR A 38 -4.96 -5.90 42.83
N SER A 39 -4.22 -6.34 43.85
CA SER A 39 -4.72 -6.45 45.23
C SER A 39 -5.04 -5.08 45.83
N TYR A 40 -4.25 -4.06 45.47
CA TYR A 40 -4.47 -2.68 45.89
C TYR A 40 -5.86 -2.18 45.46
N PHE A 41 -6.21 -2.33 44.18
CA PHE A 41 -7.53 -1.94 43.68
C PHE A 41 -8.66 -2.85 44.18
N LYS A 42 -8.43 -4.17 44.25
CA LYS A 42 -9.43 -5.16 44.69
C LYS A 42 -9.88 -4.97 46.15
N ASN A 43 -9.02 -4.46 47.01
CA ASN A 43 -9.31 -4.31 48.43
C ASN A 43 -10.06 -3.00 48.77
N HIS A 44 -10.28 -2.11 47.80
CA HIS A 44 -11.21 -0.97 47.86
C HIS A 44 -11.11 -0.09 49.13
N ALA A 45 -9.92 0.39 49.47
CA ALA A 45 -9.74 1.26 50.65
C ALA A 45 -10.33 2.69 50.49
N GLY A 46 -10.76 3.07 49.28
CA GLY A 46 -11.35 4.38 49.00
C GLY A 46 -12.14 4.41 47.67
N ASP A 47 -12.91 5.48 47.47
CA ASP A 47 -13.86 5.62 46.35
C ASP A 47 -13.18 5.59 44.98
N LEU A 48 -11.98 6.18 44.86
CA LEU A 48 -11.23 6.17 43.60
C LEU A 48 -10.72 4.78 43.23
N GLN A 49 -10.29 3.99 44.22
CA GLN A 49 -9.89 2.60 44.01
C GLN A 49 -11.10 1.74 43.63
N ALA A 50 -12.25 1.98 44.25
CA ALA A 50 -13.51 1.32 43.90
C ALA A 50 -13.96 1.61 42.47
N ALA A 51 -14.08 2.88 42.11
CA ALA A 51 -14.46 3.29 40.76
C ALA A 51 -13.49 2.73 39.70
N THR A 52 -12.18 2.81 39.95
CA THR A 52 -11.18 2.27 39.02
C THR A 52 -11.34 0.76 38.83
N TYR A 53 -11.58 0.00 39.90
CA TYR A 53 -11.73 -1.45 39.82
C TYR A 53 -13.03 -1.89 39.13
N ASP A 54 -14.12 -1.15 39.28
CA ASP A 54 -15.37 -1.41 38.57
C ASP A 54 -15.19 -1.23 37.06
N GLU A 55 -14.49 -0.17 36.62
CA GLU A 55 -14.16 0.06 35.21
C GLU A 55 -13.28 -1.07 34.61
N LEU A 56 -12.42 -1.72 35.41
CA LEU A 56 -11.64 -2.90 34.96
C LEU A 56 -12.52 -4.11 34.56
N ARG A 57 -13.80 -4.14 34.92
CA ARG A 57 -14.72 -5.27 34.67
C ARG A 57 -15.45 -5.19 33.33
N GLY A 58 -15.25 -4.14 32.54
CA GLY A 58 -15.87 -4.05 31.21
C GLY A 58 -15.81 -2.68 30.54
N GLY A 59 -15.19 -1.68 31.18
CA GLY A 59 -15.06 -0.33 30.64
C GLY A 59 -13.91 -0.18 29.65
N GLU A 60 -13.83 1.02 29.08
CA GLU A 60 -12.73 1.49 28.26
C GLU A 60 -12.12 2.73 28.90
N PHE A 61 -10.78 2.76 28.97
CA PHE A 61 -10.04 3.87 29.53
C PHE A 61 -9.43 4.70 28.41
N ASN A 62 -9.60 6.01 28.52
CA ASN A 62 -9.06 6.95 27.55
C ASN A 62 -7.83 7.65 28.11
N PHE A 63 -6.66 7.31 27.57
CA PHE A 63 -5.39 7.96 27.90
C PHE A 63 -4.85 8.79 26.71
N ILE A 64 -5.67 9.06 25.70
CA ILE A 64 -5.26 9.76 24.48
C ILE A 64 -5.01 11.23 24.80
N ASN A 65 -3.80 11.73 24.50
CA ASN A 65 -3.39 13.10 24.77
C ASN A 65 -4.29 14.10 24.03
N GLY A 66 -4.79 15.11 24.75
CA GLY A 66 -5.69 16.14 24.21
C GLY A 66 -7.15 15.71 24.04
N HIS A 67 -7.52 14.46 24.31
CA HIS A 67 -8.91 14.04 24.28
C HIS A 67 -9.68 14.56 25.52
N PRO A 68 -10.90 15.09 25.40
CA PRO A 68 -11.64 15.68 26.53
C PRO A 68 -11.97 14.68 27.65
N SER A 69 -12.21 13.40 27.29
CA SER A 69 -12.45 12.32 28.25
C SER A 69 -11.17 11.64 28.78
N ASN A 70 -10.00 12.27 28.64
CA ASN A 70 -8.74 11.70 29.10
C ASN A 70 -8.71 11.55 30.64
N VAL A 71 -8.43 10.35 31.13
CA VAL A 71 -8.47 10.01 32.57
C VAL A 71 -7.12 10.17 33.30
N CYS A 72 -6.09 10.73 32.66
CA CYS A 72 -4.78 10.97 33.28
C CYS A 72 -4.89 11.80 34.56
N ALA A 73 -5.76 12.81 34.60
CA ALA A 73 -5.96 13.64 35.78
C ALA A 73 -6.51 12.85 36.98
N MET A 74 -7.34 11.82 36.72
CA MET A 74 -7.81 10.90 37.76
C MET A 74 -6.63 10.11 38.33
N LEU A 75 -5.74 9.55 37.50
CA LEU A 75 -4.56 8.86 37.99
C LEU A 75 -3.59 9.79 38.72
N ASP A 76 -3.43 11.04 38.27
CA ASP A 76 -2.61 12.03 38.98
C ASP A 76 -3.13 12.31 40.39
N ALA A 77 -4.45 12.41 40.56
CA ALA A 77 -5.07 12.54 41.87
C ALA A 77 -4.82 11.30 42.75
N MET A 78 -4.92 10.09 42.19
CA MET A 78 -4.63 8.85 42.92
C MET A 78 -3.16 8.77 43.33
N ILE A 79 -2.23 9.12 42.44
CA ILE A 79 -0.79 9.17 42.74
C ILE A 79 -0.54 10.13 43.91
N ALA A 80 -1.11 11.34 43.87
CA ALA A 80 -0.95 12.34 44.91
C ALA A 80 -1.50 11.87 46.28
N LEU A 81 -2.68 11.25 46.29
CA LEU A 81 -3.32 10.74 47.51
C LEU A 81 -2.61 9.50 48.08
N SER A 82 -1.99 8.69 47.23
CA SER A 82 -1.26 7.48 47.64
C SER A 82 0.15 7.73 48.21
N ALA A 83 0.59 8.99 48.28
CA ALA A 83 1.97 9.32 48.67
C ALA A 83 2.37 8.84 50.07
N SER A 84 1.41 8.69 50.98
CA SER A 84 1.60 8.14 52.33
C SER A 84 1.22 6.66 52.46
N GLU A 85 0.76 6.03 51.39
CA GLU A 85 0.42 4.61 51.40
C GLU A 85 1.69 3.75 51.39
N GLY A 86 1.53 2.47 51.75
CA GLY A 86 2.64 1.53 51.86
C GLY A 86 3.21 1.06 50.52
N ASN A 87 3.72 -0.18 50.51
CA ASN A 87 4.29 -0.79 49.32
C ASN A 87 3.35 -1.83 48.71
N VAL A 88 3.49 -2.03 47.40
CA VAL A 88 2.99 -3.20 46.67
C VAL A 88 4.14 -4.08 46.23
N THR A 89 3.86 -5.37 46.06
CA THR A 89 4.84 -6.35 45.57
C THR A 89 4.60 -6.61 44.09
N LEU A 90 5.65 -6.41 43.28
CA LEU A 90 5.66 -6.72 41.86
C LEU A 90 5.76 -8.24 41.62
N LEU A 91 5.58 -8.68 40.37
CA LEU A 91 5.61 -10.10 40.01
C LEU A 91 6.95 -10.79 40.28
N ASP A 92 8.05 -10.05 40.32
CA ASP A 92 9.40 -10.53 40.62
C ASP A 92 9.72 -10.53 42.14
N GLY A 93 8.76 -10.14 42.98
CA GLY A 93 8.93 -10.04 44.43
C GLY A 93 9.46 -8.68 44.91
N THR A 94 9.80 -7.76 44.00
CA THR A 94 10.26 -6.42 44.35
C THR A 94 9.15 -5.61 45.03
N GLN A 95 9.47 -4.94 46.14
CA GLN A 95 8.54 -4.00 46.78
C GLN A 95 8.76 -2.59 46.25
N VAL A 96 7.67 -1.94 45.84
CA VAL A 96 7.66 -0.55 45.36
C VAL A 96 6.55 0.23 46.07
N LYS A 97 6.73 1.53 46.25
CA LYS A 97 5.67 2.39 46.82
C LYS A 97 4.45 2.38 45.90
N VAL A 98 3.25 2.45 46.48
CA VAL A 98 2.00 2.53 45.69
C VAL A 98 2.04 3.69 44.69
N SER A 99 2.52 4.87 45.11
CA SER A 99 2.66 6.05 44.23
C SER A 99 3.52 5.80 43.00
N ASP A 100 4.61 5.05 43.16
CA ASP A 100 5.55 4.73 42.08
C ASP A 100 4.93 3.69 41.13
N ALA A 101 4.25 2.68 41.67
CA ALA A 101 3.51 1.71 40.88
C ALA A 101 2.36 2.36 40.08
N LEU A 102 1.62 3.30 40.66
CA LEU A 102 0.59 4.07 39.96
C LEU A 102 1.18 4.97 38.87
N THR A 103 2.34 5.57 39.11
CA THR A 103 3.08 6.35 38.12
C THR A 103 3.49 5.48 36.93
N ASN A 104 4.02 4.28 37.19
CA ASN A 104 4.39 3.33 36.16
C ASN A 104 3.17 2.83 35.36
N LEU A 105 2.05 2.57 36.03
CA LEU A 105 0.78 2.24 35.40
C LEU A 105 0.31 3.35 34.44
N LYS A 106 0.32 4.61 34.89
CA LYS A 106 -0.03 5.77 34.05
C LYS A 106 0.86 5.85 32.82
N ASN A 107 2.18 5.71 32.99
CA ASN A 107 3.13 5.76 31.88
C ASN A 107 2.89 4.64 30.86
N ALA A 108 2.67 3.40 31.34
CA ALA A 108 2.35 2.27 30.46
C ALA A 108 1.05 2.51 29.67
N ALA A 109 0.01 3.05 30.32
CA ALA A 109 -1.25 3.37 29.69
C ALA A 109 -1.10 4.48 28.63
N ILE A 110 -0.34 5.55 28.92
CA ILE A 110 -0.07 6.63 27.96
C ILE A 110 0.70 6.10 26.75
N VAL A 111 1.75 5.31 26.96
CA VAL A 111 2.55 4.73 25.87
C VAL A 111 1.70 3.82 24.99
N TYR A 112 0.80 3.03 25.58
CA TYR A 112 -0.11 2.19 24.80
C TYR A 112 -1.13 3.01 24.00
N ALA A 113 -1.74 4.01 24.64
CA ALA A 113 -2.83 4.80 24.06
C ALA A 113 -2.36 5.85 23.04
N ASN A 114 -1.08 6.25 23.09
CA ASN A 114 -0.46 7.27 22.24
C ASN A 114 0.77 6.77 21.50
N GLY A 115 0.99 5.45 21.49
CA GLY A 115 2.19 4.86 20.93
C GLY A 115 2.35 5.22 19.46
N ALA A 116 3.53 5.73 19.11
CA ALA A 116 3.89 5.98 17.73
C ALA A 116 4.26 4.63 17.09
N HIS A 117 3.63 4.30 15.96
CA HIS A 117 3.93 3.10 15.20
C HIS A 117 4.47 3.49 13.84
N LYS A 118 5.58 2.87 13.45
CA LYS A 118 6.20 3.08 12.15
C LYS A 118 5.80 1.94 11.21
N PRO A 119 4.72 2.08 10.43
CA PRO A 119 4.21 0.98 9.60
C PRO A 119 5.18 0.51 8.53
N PHE A 120 6.20 1.30 8.20
CA PHE A 120 7.15 1.01 7.14
C PHE A 120 8.59 0.83 7.64
N GLU A 121 8.82 0.72 8.95
CA GLU A 121 10.18 0.63 9.52
C GLU A 121 10.98 -0.56 8.97
N SER A 122 10.32 -1.68 8.69
CA SER A 122 10.95 -2.90 8.18
C SER A 122 10.90 -3.05 6.65
N VAL A 123 10.43 -2.03 5.92
CA VAL A 123 10.30 -2.10 4.46
C VAL A 123 11.67 -2.12 3.80
N THR A 124 11.86 -3.01 2.83
CA THR A 124 13.09 -3.09 2.02
C THR A 124 13.03 -2.16 0.79
N GLN A 125 14.19 -1.85 0.21
CA GLN A 125 14.26 -1.09 -1.05
C GLN A 125 13.44 -1.75 -2.17
N GLU A 126 13.51 -3.07 -2.29
CA GLU A 126 12.76 -3.81 -3.30
C GLU A 126 11.23 -3.63 -3.12
N GLN A 127 10.74 -3.72 -1.88
CA GLN A 127 9.32 -3.52 -1.58
C GLN A 127 8.86 -2.08 -1.87
N PHE A 128 9.75 -1.10 -1.62
CA PHE A 128 9.51 0.30 -1.93
C PHE A 128 9.45 0.56 -3.44
N ASP A 129 10.42 0.03 -4.20
CA ASP A 129 10.48 0.16 -5.64
C ASP A 129 9.29 -0.52 -6.31
N GLN A 130 8.87 -1.70 -5.83
CA GLN A 130 7.65 -2.37 -6.29
C GLN A 130 6.40 -1.51 -6.02
N ALA A 131 6.27 -0.90 -4.84
CA ALA A 131 5.14 -0.04 -4.52
C ALA A 131 5.11 1.25 -5.36
N LYS A 132 6.28 1.78 -5.74
CA LYS A 132 6.40 2.92 -6.65
C LYS A 132 6.10 2.54 -8.11
N ALA A 133 6.67 1.43 -8.58
CA ALA A 133 6.47 0.94 -9.94
C ALA A 133 5.03 0.48 -10.21
N ALA A 134 4.28 0.09 -9.17
CA ALA A 134 2.88 -0.32 -9.25
C ALA A 134 1.91 0.76 -9.77
N LEU A 135 2.33 2.04 -9.87
CA LEU A 135 1.39 3.15 -10.01
C LEU A 135 1.40 3.90 -11.34
N THR A 136 2.35 3.66 -12.24
CA THR A 136 2.38 4.39 -13.53
C THR A 136 2.52 3.41 -14.70
N PRO A 137 1.44 3.00 -15.37
CA PRO A 137 1.55 2.19 -16.56
C PRO A 137 2.38 2.89 -17.64
N LYS A 138 3.48 2.28 -18.09
CA LYS A 138 4.23 2.80 -19.23
C LYS A 138 3.71 2.19 -20.53
N SER A 139 3.44 3.05 -21.51
CA SER A 139 3.07 2.62 -22.85
C SER A 139 4.00 3.23 -23.88
N ILE A 140 4.41 2.43 -24.85
CA ILE A 140 5.21 2.88 -26.00
C ILE A 140 4.50 2.47 -27.29
N LEU A 141 4.75 3.23 -28.35
CA LEU A 141 4.37 2.81 -29.69
C LEU A 141 5.37 1.78 -30.18
N ALA A 142 4.91 0.63 -30.65
CA ALA A 142 5.77 -0.31 -31.33
C ALA A 142 6.27 0.35 -32.62
N SER A 143 7.59 0.45 -32.79
CA SER A 143 8.16 0.99 -34.02
C SER A 143 7.83 0.06 -35.18
N THR A 144 7.12 0.59 -36.17
CA THR A 144 6.76 -0.13 -37.39
C THR A 144 7.74 0.25 -38.49
N ASN A 145 8.45 -0.72 -39.07
CA ASN A 145 9.15 -0.53 -40.35
C ASN A 145 8.21 -0.74 -41.55
N ILE A 146 6.92 -0.44 -41.36
CA ILE A 146 5.91 -0.63 -42.39
C ILE A 146 5.94 0.61 -43.29
N THR A 147 6.87 0.63 -44.24
CA THR A 147 6.79 1.53 -45.39
C THR A 147 5.87 0.91 -46.43
N THR A 148 4.57 0.80 -46.11
CA THR A 148 3.56 0.51 -47.14
C THR A 148 3.29 1.79 -47.88
N GLY A 149 3.96 1.99 -49.02
CA GLY A 149 3.63 2.91 -50.12
C GLY A 149 3.28 4.35 -49.75
N ASP A 150 4.04 5.30 -50.31
CA ASP A 150 3.75 6.74 -50.27
C ASP A 150 2.25 7.07 -50.37
N ASP A 151 1.65 7.45 -49.24
CA ASP A 151 0.48 8.31 -49.08
C ASP A 151 -0.71 8.23 -50.08
N THR A 152 -0.99 7.07 -50.68
CA THR A 152 -2.16 6.91 -51.57
C THR A 152 -2.86 5.57 -51.34
N HIS A 153 -3.70 5.57 -50.30
CA HIS A 153 -4.88 4.73 -50.08
C HIS A 153 -5.00 3.48 -50.98
N TYR A 154 -4.70 2.30 -50.42
CA TYR A 154 -5.25 1.04 -50.95
C TYR A 154 -6.77 1.03 -50.70
N LEU A 155 -7.54 1.39 -51.73
CA LEU A 155 -8.93 0.97 -51.84
C LEU A 155 -8.92 -0.54 -52.11
N ILE A 156 -8.86 -1.33 -51.04
CA ILE A 156 -9.05 -2.78 -51.15
C ILE A 156 -10.50 -3.00 -51.54
N ASN A 157 -10.68 -3.40 -52.80
CA ASN A 157 -11.96 -3.83 -53.35
C ASN A 157 -12.60 -4.82 -52.37
N ASN A 158 -13.84 -4.56 -51.94
CA ASN A 158 -14.61 -5.18 -50.86
C ASN A 158 -14.81 -6.73 -50.94
N GLY A 159 -14.07 -7.46 -51.77
CA GLY A 159 -14.28 -8.89 -52.05
C GLY A 159 -13.45 -9.86 -51.19
N ALA A 160 -12.24 -9.49 -50.75
CA ALA A 160 -11.36 -10.39 -50.02
C ALA A 160 -10.96 -9.81 -48.65
N ARG A 161 -11.49 -10.40 -47.58
CA ARG A 161 -11.08 -10.13 -46.20
C ARG A 161 -9.68 -10.71 -45.96
N GLU A 162 -8.66 -10.10 -46.55
CA GLU A 162 -7.28 -10.54 -46.32
C GLU A 162 -6.91 -10.36 -44.84
N LYS A 163 -6.33 -11.41 -44.26
CA LYS A 163 -5.87 -11.37 -42.88
C LYS A 163 -4.39 -11.07 -42.90
N HIS A 164 -3.99 -9.96 -42.30
CA HIS A 164 -2.58 -9.62 -42.15
C HIS A 164 -2.09 -10.18 -40.82
N LYS A 165 -0.93 -10.84 -40.84
CA LYS A 165 -0.25 -11.27 -39.63
C LYS A 165 0.77 -10.20 -39.24
N VAL A 166 0.59 -9.65 -38.04
CA VAL A 166 1.53 -8.71 -37.45
C VAL A 166 2.21 -9.41 -36.28
N THR A 167 3.53 -9.49 -36.33
CA THR A 167 4.34 -9.97 -35.21
C THR A 167 4.90 -8.77 -34.48
N ILE A 168 4.62 -8.67 -33.18
CA ILE A 168 5.19 -7.66 -32.31
C ILE A 168 6.19 -8.33 -31.39
N THR A 169 7.45 -7.92 -31.45
CA THR A 169 8.48 -8.42 -30.54
C THR A 169 8.61 -7.47 -29.37
N VAL A 170 8.45 -7.98 -28.15
CA VAL A 170 8.57 -7.21 -26.92
C VAL A 170 9.80 -7.69 -26.16
N SER A 171 10.64 -6.75 -25.71
CA SER A 171 11.81 -7.03 -24.87
C SER A 171 11.63 -6.38 -23.50
N ASN A 172 11.58 -7.20 -22.44
CA ASN A 172 11.49 -6.74 -21.06
C ASN A 172 12.89 -6.44 -20.52
N ALA A 173 13.29 -5.18 -20.58
CA ALA A 173 14.60 -4.74 -20.08
C ALA A 173 14.62 -4.54 -18.55
N SER A 174 13.49 -4.77 -17.87
CA SER A 174 13.41 -4.62 -16.42
C SER A 174 13.94 -5.85 -15.67
N GLN A 175 14.27 -5.63 -14.39
CA GLN A 175 14.69 -6.68 -13.46
C GLN A 175 13.53 -7.52 -12.90
N TYR A 176 12.31 -7.34 -13.41
CA TYR A 176 11.10 -7.95 -12.89
C TYR A 176 10.24 -8.59 -13.98
N ASP A 177 9.51 -9.64 -13.62
CA ASP A 177 8.53 -10.29 -14.50
C ASP A 177 7.33 -9.37 -14.75
N ASP A 178 6.80 -9.36 -15.97
CA ASP A 178 5.74 -8.43 -16.39
C ASP A 178 4.74 -9.05 -17.38
N VAL A 179 3.59 -8.39 -17.53
CA VAL A 179 2.60 -8.67 -18.56
C VAL A 179 2.40 -7.44 -19.43
N PHE A 180 2.74 -7.58 -20.71
CA PHE A 180 2.56 -6.54 -21.71
C PHE A 180 1.25 -6.77 -22.45
N THR A 181 0.47 -5.70 -22.60
CA THR A 181 -0.78 -5.70 -23.37
C THR A 181 -0.58 -4.93 -24.65
N VAL A 182 -1.12 -5.45 -25.75
CA VAL A 182 -1.10 -4.78 -27.05
C VAL A 182 -2.49 -4.27 -27.37
N THR A 183 -2.57 -3.00 -27.70
CA THR A 183 -3.77 -2.35 -28.24
C THR A 183 -3.48 -1.80 -29.64
N ALA A 184 -4.49 -1.81 -30.50
CA ALA A 184 -4.40 -1.15 -31.78
C ALA A 184 -4.82 0.32 -31.63
N LEU A 185 -4.10 1.20 -32.31
CA LEU A 185 -4.46 2.59 -32.49
C LEU A 185 -4.85 2.76 -33.96
N THR A 186 -6.01 3.35 -34.24
CA THR A 186 -6.51 3.48 -35.61
C THR A 186 -6.90 4.93 -35.91
N LYS A 187 -6.77 5.34 -37.16
CA LYS A 187 -7.34 6.61 -37.65
C LYS A 187 -7.90 6.47 -39.06
N ASN A 188 -8.95 7.23 -39.35
CA ASN A 188 -9.66 7.13 -40.64
C ASN A 188 -8.96 7.96 -41.73
N ASN A 189 -8.53 9.17 -41.40
CA ASN A 189 -7.89 10.07 -42.35
C ASN A 189 -6.42 10.35 -42.01
N ALA A 190 -5.70 10.91 -42.98
CA ALA A 190 -4.31 11.35 -42.80
C ALA A 190 -4.21 12.42 -41.69
N ASP A 191 -5.19 13.32 -41.64
CA ASP A 191 -5.21 14.47 -40.75
C ASP A 191 -5.82 14.17 -39.37
N ASP A 192 -6.42 12.98 -39.20
CA ASP A 192 -6.98 12.57 -37.92
C ASP A 192 -5.87 12.19 -36.92
N ASP A 193 -6.19 12.35 -35.63
CA ASP A 193 -5.42 11.76 -34.55
C ASP A 193 -5.67 10.25 -34.45
N TYR A 194 -4.66 9.52 -33.99
CA TYR A 194 -4.80 8.09 -33.67
C TYR A 194 -5.67 7.90 -32.44
N ALA A 195 -6.82 7.25 -32.61
CA ALA A 195 -7.69 6.84 -31.53
C ALA A 195 -7.36 5.43 -31.05
N VAL A 196 -7.44 5.21 -29.73
CA VAL A 196 -7.27 3.88 -29.14
C VAL A 196 -8.48 3.03 -29.50
N ASP A 197 -8.26 1.90 -30.18
CA ASP A 197 -9.24 0.82 -30.19
C ASP A 197 -9.24 0.22 -28.78
N SER A 198 -10.35 0.35 -28.06
CA SER A 198 -10.47 -0.07 -26.66
C SER A 198 -10.26 -1.57 -26.45
N ARG A 199 -10.11 -2.35 -27.52
CA ARG A 199 -9.87 -3.79 -27.49
C ARG A 199 -8.39 -4.12 -27.40
N ILE A 200 -8.03 -4.88 -26.36
CA ILE A 200 -6.76 -5.57 -26.28
C ILE A 200 -6.70 -6.60 -27.42
N ARG A 201 -5.68 -6.50 -28.26
CA ARG A 201 -5.46 -7.40 -29.41
C ARG A 201 -4.62 -8.61 -29.02
N GLY A 202 -3.82 -8.50 -27.96
CA GLY A 202 -3.12 -9.62 -27.34
C GLY A 202 -2.37 -9.22 -26.08
N SER A 203 -1.86 -10.21 -25.37
CA SER A 203 -1.02 -10.01 -24.18
C SER A 203 0.09 -11.06 -24.14
N ILE A 204 1.24 -10.70 -23.57
CA ILE A 204 2.36 -11.61 -23.36
C ILE A 204 2.96 -11.39 -21.97
N ALA A 205 3.20 -12.48 -21.24
CA ALA A 205 3.93 -12.47 -19.99
C ALA A 205 5.41 -12.76 -20.28
N LEU A 206 6.31 -11.91 -19.79
CA LEU A 206 7.75 -12.05 -19.97
C LEU A 206 8.45 -12.00 -18.62
N LYS A 207 9.44 -12.86 -18.44
CA LYS A 207 10.36 -12.78 -17.30
C LYS A 207 11.30 -11.59 -17.42
N ALA A 208 11.96 -11.25 -16.31
CA ALA A 208 13.04 -10.26 -16.31
C ALA A 208 14.10 -10.59 -17.39
N GLY A 209 14.45 -9.61 -18.23
CA GLY A 209 15.43 -9.75 -19.32
C GLY A 209 14.96 -10.55 -20.54
N GLU A 210 13.73 -11.07 -20.54
CA GLU A 210 13.23 -11.91 -21.63
C GLU A 210 12.77 -11.07 -22.84
N THR A 211 12.96 -11.63 -24.04
CA THR A 211 12.43 -11.08 -25.28
C THR A 211 11.63 -12.15 -26.00
N ALA A 212 10.37 -11.88 -26.34
CA ALA A 212 9.56 -12.82 -27.09
C ALA A 212 8.56 -12.13 -28.05
N PRO A 213 8.20 -12.80 -29.16
CA PRO A 213 7.21 -12.30 -30.10
C PRO A 213 5.78 -12.63 -29.66
N ILE A 214 4.86 -11.70 -29.90
CA ILE A 214 3.42 -11.95 -29.95
C ILE A 214 2.93 -11.82 -31.39
N THR A 215 2.36 -12.90 -31.94
CA THR A 215 1.77 -12.87 -33.28
C THR A 215 0.30 -12.52 -33.18
N LEU A 216 -0.09 -11.39 -33.75
CA LEU A 216 -1.46 -10.92 -33.85
C LEU A 216 -1.96 -11.13 -35.27
N THR A 217 -3.14 -11.73 -35.42
CA THR A 217 -3.84 -11.75 -36.71
C THR A 217 -4.80 -10.58 -36.74
N VAL A 218 -4.59 -9.65 -37.66
CA VAL A 218 -5.42 -8.46 -37.81
C VAL A 218 -6.17 -8.56 -39.13
N ASN A 219 -7.50 -8.52 -39.08
CA ASN A 219 -8.33 -8.60 -40.28
C ASN A 219 -8.32 -7.25 -41.00
N ASN A 220 -8.16 -7.24 -42.33
CA ASN A 220 -8.20 -5.99 -43.12
C ASN A 220 -9.54 -5.24 -43.03
N SER A 221 -10.63 -5.90 -42.63
CA SER A 221 -11.89 -5.19 -42.35
C SER A 221 -11.74 -4.12 -41.26
N ASP A 222 -10.75 -4.27 -40.38
CA ASP A 222 -10.39 -3.29 -39.36
C ASP A 222 -9.35 -2.25 -39.87
N LEU A 223 -8.77 -2.47 -41.06
CA LEU A 223 -7.60 -1.77 -41.63
C LEU A 223 -7.93 -0.83 -42.81
N LEU A 224 -9.19 -0.42 -43.02
CA LEU A 224 -9.52 0.81 -43.80
C LEU A 224 -8.91 2.09 -43.18
N ARG A 225 -8.11 1.93 -42.13
CA ARG A 225 -7.65 2.89 -41.16
C ARG A 225 -6.14 2.73 -41.05
N ARG A 226 -5.40 3.83 -40.98
CA ARG A 226 -3.97 3.78 -40.65
C ARG A 226 -3.85 3.21 -39.23
N VAL A 227 -3.04 2.16 -39.04
CA VAL A 227 -2.93 1.45 -37.75
C VAL A 227 -1.53 1.53 -37.16
N LYS A 228 -1.46 1.82 -35.87
CA LYS A 228 -0.26 1.67 -35.01
C LYS A 228 -0.57 0.70 -33.88
N TYR A 229 0.46 0.14 -33.27
CA TYR A 229 0.30 -0.71 -32.08
C TYR A 229 0.89 0.00 -30.87
N ARG A 230 0.11 0.08 -29.79
CA ARG A 230 0.58 0.52 -28.49
C ARG A 230 0.80 -0.72 -27.63
N VAL A 231 2.00 -0.86 -27.11
CA VAL A 231 2.33 -1.88 -26.12
C VAL A 231 2.40 -1.18 -24.77
N ALA A 232 1.68 -1.68 -23.79
CA ALA A 232 1.64 -1.14 -22.45
C ALA A 232 2.04 -2.20 -21.43
N SER A 233 2.97 -1.85 -20.55
CA SER A 233 3.18 -2.53 -19.29
C SER A 233 2.15 -2.02 -18.28
N LYS A 234 1.77 -2.88 -17.33
CA LYS A 234 1.00 -2.47 -16.16
C LYS A 234 1.79 -1.55 -15.23
N TYR A 235 3.12 -1.54 -15.36
CA TYR A 235 4.07 -0.88 -14.47
C TYR A 235 4.92 0.15 -15.23
N ASP A 236 5.62 1.02 -14.50
CA ASP A 236 6.54 1.99 -15.10
C ASP A 236 7.90 1.34 -15.31
N ARG A 237 8.02 0.57 -16.40
CA ARG A 237 9.20 -0.25 -16.65
C ARG A 237 9.78 0.04 -18.02
N ASP A 238 11.09 -0.08 -18.14
CA ASP A 238 11.75 0.00 -19.43
C ASP A 238 11.53 -1.29 -20.21
N PHE A 239 11.01 -1.12 -21.43
CA PHE A 239 10.85 -2.17 -22.40
C PHE A 239 10.94 -1.57 -23.81
N THR A 240 11.16 -2.44 -24.79
CA THR A 240 11.10 -2.05 -26.21
C THR A 240 10.07 -2.91 -26.91
N ALA A 241 9.47 -2.35 -27.97
CA ALA A 241 8.50 -3.05 -28.79
C ALA A 241 8.72 -2.71 -30.27
N THR A 242 8.82 -3.72 -31.11
CA THR A 242 8.96 -3.56 -32.57
C THR A 242 7.87 -4.36 -33.27
N ALA A 243 7.32 -3.83 -34.36
CA ALA A 243 6.25 -4.47 -35.12
C ALA A 243 6.71 -4.79 -36.55
N GLN A 244 6.44 -6.02 -37.00
CA GLN A 244 6.73 -6.52 -38.34
C GLN A 244 5.48 -7.13 -38.95
N THR A 245 5.18 -6.80 -40.21
CA THR A 245 4.08 -7.38 -40.99
C THR A 245 4.63 -8.44 -41.93
N ALA A 246 4.01 -9.62 -41.94
CA ALA A 246 4.19 -10.58 -43.01
C ALA A 246 2.96 -10.53 -43.91
N VAL A 247 3.16 -10.20 -45.20
CA VAL A 247 2.13 -10.39 -46.22
C VAL A 247 2.10 -11.87 -46.54
N SER A 248 0.99 -12.54 -46.21
CA SER A 248 0.77 -13.95 -46.50
C SER A 248 -0.09 -14.13 -47.74
#